data_AF-A0A538S540-F1
#
_entry.id   AF-A0A538S540-F1
#
_cell.length_a   1.000
_cell.length_b   1.000
_cell.length_c   1.000
_cell.angle_alpha   90.00
_cell.angle_beta   90.00
_cell.angle_gamma   90.00
#
_symmetry.space_group_name_H-M   'P 1'
#
loop_
_entity.id
_entity.type
_entity.pdbx_description
1 polymer ?
#
loop_
_entity_poly.entity_id
_entity_poly.type
_entity_poly.pdbx_seq_one_letter_code
_entity_poly.pdbx_strand_id
1 'polypeptide(L)'
;MNHDHEDHQVQHFQAPMRDEDALLWMVLLHNYAIQFRPGTIDEDWAKVPALTQRHAATVLAALWPDRDENRASYEYWYFKYGSKTPYEVIESVPKDMMPRLLELRDKLSKDPRVAAIIEED
;
A
#
# COMPACT_ATOMS: atom_id res chain seq x y z
N MET A 1 15.24 -30.96 16.30
CA MET A 1 15.80 -30.94 14.94
C MET A 1 14.74 -30.38 14.03
N ASN A 2 15.14 -29.36 13.29
CA ASN A 2 14.36 -28.37 12.56
C ASN A 2 13.30 -28.95 11.63
N HIS A 3 12.19 -28.21 11.47
CA HIS A 3 11.67 -27.91 10.15
C HIS A 3 11.37 -26.40 10.12
N ASP A 4 12.30 -25.70 9.47
CA ASP A 4 12.19 -24.32 9.05
C ASP A 4 10.98 -24.19 8.12
N HIS A 5 9.91 -23.52 8.56
CA HIS A 5 8.82 -23.10 7.69
C HIS A 5 9.23 -21.79 7.02
N GLU A 6 9.72 -21.93 5.79
CA GLU A 6 10.30 -20.89 4.95
C GLU A 6 9.34 -19.74 4.66
N ASP A 7 9.87 -18.53 4.87
CA ASP A 7 9.37 -17.20 4.54
C ASP A 7 8.87 -17.05 3.09
N HIS A 8 7.61 -17.39 2.82
CA HIS A 8 6.96 -17.11 1.52
C HIS A 8 6.14 -15.80 1.52
N GLN A 9 6.35 -14.93 2.50
CA GLN A 9 5.64 -13.66 2.58
C GLN A 9 6.59 -12.51 2.20
N VAL A 10 6.08 -11.56 1.40
CA VAL A 10 6.72 -10.29 1.02
C VAL A 10 7.65 -10.31 -0.21
N GLN A 11 7.24 -10.94 -1.33
CA GLN A 11 7.97 -10.79 -2.61
C GLN A 11 7.57 -9.56 -3.45
N HIS A 12 6.51 -8.82 -3.10
CA HIS A 12 6.08 -7.64 -3.89
C HIS A 12 6.91 -6.37 -3.66
N PHE A 13 7.80 -6.36 -2.66
CA PHE A 13 8.60 -5.19 -2.26
C PHE A 13 10.12 -5.33 -2.50
N GLN A 14 10.57 -6.32 -3.26
CA GLN A 14 12.00 -6.62 -3.43
C GLN A 14 12.78 -5.73 -4.42
N ALA A 15 12.13 -4.80 -5.11
CA ALA A 15 12.81 -3.72 -5.83
C ALA A 15 12.90 -2.50 -4.90
N PRO A 16 13.98 -1.70 -4.91
CA PRO A 16 14.06 -0.51 -4.06
C PRO A 16 12.87 0.40 -4.37
N MET A 17 11.94 0.46 -3.42
CA MET A 17 10.75 1.29 -3.56
C MET A 17 11.22 2.74 -3.49
N ARG A 18 10.88 3.52 -4.51
CA ARG A 18 11.16 4.96 -4.50
C ARG A 18 10.12 5.65 -3.62
N ASP A 19 10.51 6.71 -2.94
CA ASP A 19 9.58 7.48 -2.09
C ASP A 19 8.35 7.97 -2.89
N GLU A 20 8.50 8.33 -4.17
CA GLU A 20 7.38 8.69 -5.05
C GLU A 20 6.36 7.56 -5.21
N ASP A 21 6.85 6.32 -5.40
CA ASP A 21 6.00 5.15 -5.52
C ASP A 21 5.31 4.86 -4.18
N ALA A 22 6.00 5.09 -3.06
CA ALA A 22 5.42 4.98 -1.72
C ALA A 22 4.27 5.97 -1.51
N LEU A 23 4.45 7.22 -1.92
CA LEU A 23 3.38 8.22 -1.82
C LEU A 23 2.18 7.85 -2.69
N LEU A 24 2.40 7.31 -3.89
CA LEU A 24 1.31 6.80 -4.73
C LEU A 24 0.64 5.55 -4.13
N TRP A 25 1.39 4.70 -3.42
CA TRP A 25 0.79 3.64 -2.60
C TRP A 25 -0.11 4.19 -1.50
N MET A 26 0.26 5.31 -0.85
CA MET A 26 -0.64 5.95 0.11
C MET A 26 -1.92 6.44 -0.55
N VAL A 27 -1.83 7.08 -1.71
CA VAL A 27 -3.02 7.51 -2.49
C VAL A 27 -3.94 6.30 -2.72
N LEU A 28 -3.36 5.19 -3.19
CA LEU A 28 -4.11 3.97 -3.47
C LEU A 28 -4.79 3.42 -2.21
N LEU A 29 -4.03 3.24 -1.13
CA LEU A 29 -4.56 2.72 0.13
C LEU A 29 -5.60 3.64 0.78
N HIS A 30 -5.50 4.95 0.52
CA HIS A 30 -6.41 5.95 1.07
C HIS A 30 -7.74 6.07 0.32
N ASN A 31 -7.78 5.66 -0.96
CA ASN A 31 -8.95 5.81 -1.83
C ASN A 31 -9.61 4.48 -2.22
N TYR A 32 -8.94 3.37 -2.03
CA TYR A 32 -9.45 2.06 -2.43
C TYR A 32 -9.60 1.11 -1.25
N ALA A 33 -10.75 0.43 -1.19
CA ALA A 33 -10.92 -0.77 -0.39
C ALA A 33 -10.30 -1.98 -1.10
N ILE A 34 -9.69 -2.88 -0.33
CA ILE A 34 -9.06 -4.10 -0.83
C ILE A 34 -9.87 -5.29 -0.30
N GLN A 35 -10.40 -6.07 -1.23
CA GLN A 35 -11.05 -7.34 -0.91
C GLN A 35 -10.07 -8.48 -1.12
N PHE A 36 -9.94 -9.34 -0.11
CA PHE A 36 -9.07 -10.51 -0.14
C PHE A 36 -9.88 -11.77 -0.47
N ARG A 37 -9.21 -12.77 -1.04
CA ARG A 37 -9.82 -14.07 -1.30
C ARG A 37 -10.09 -14.82 0.01
N PRO A 38 -11.16 -15.65 0.09
CA PRO A 38 -11.44 -16.46 1.27
C PRO A 38 -10.24 -17.31 1.70
N GLY A 39 -9.97 -17.35 3.00
CA GLY A 39 -8.84 -18.10 3.58
C GLY A 39 -7.48 -17.41 3.52
N THR A 40 -7.40 -16.19 2.96
CA THR A 40 -6.16 -15.38 2.99
C THR A 40 -5.94 -14.75 4.37
N ILE A 41 -7.01 -14.21 4.94
CA ILE A 41 -7.08 -13.51 6.22
C ILE A 41 -8.37 -13.93 6.92
N ASP A 42 -8.52 -13.53 8.18
CA ASP A 42 -9.75 -13.71 8.95
C ASP A 42 -10.96 -13.10 8.20
N GLU A 43 -12.12 -13.76 8.27
CA GLU A 43 -13.33 -13.39 7.53
C GLU A 43 -13.79 -11.97 7.88
N ASP A 44 -13.60 -11.56 9.14
CA ASP A 44 -13.89 -10.20 9.62
C ASP A 44 -13.06 -9.13 8.90
N TRP A 45 -11.94 -9.52 8.30
CA TRP A 45 -11.02 -8.65 7.56
C TRP A 45 -11.05 -8.88 6.05
N ALA A 46 -11.91 -9.77 5.55
CA ALA A 46 -11.99 -10.12 4.13
C ALA A 46 -12.17 -8.91 3.19
N LYS A 47 -12.73 -7.80 3.70
CA LYS A 47 -12.69 -6.48 3.07
C LYS A 47 -12.00 -5.50 4.01
N VAL A 48 -10.85 -4.98 3.59
CA VAL A 48 -10.19 -3.84 4.25
C VAL A 48 -10.70 -2.57 3.58
N PRO A 49 -11.38 -1.65 4.31
CA PRO A 49 -11.84 -0.40 3.74
C PRO A 49 -10.65 0.50 3.36
N ALA A 50 -10.93 1.55 2.59
CA ALA A 50 -9.96 2.60 2.34
C ALA A 50 -9.41 3.14 3.68
N LEU A 51 -8.09 3.23 3.78
CA LEU A 51 -7.40 3.62 4.99
C LEU A 51 -7.45 5.13 5.18
N THR A 52 -7.31 5.61 6.42
CA THR A 52 -6.97 7.01 6.63
C THR A 52 -5.52 7.26 6.19
N GLN A 53 -5.16 8.51 5.89
CA GLN A 53 -3.76 8.88 5.58
C GLN A 53 -2.77 8.38 6.64
N ARG A 54 -3.16 8.46 7.92
CA ARG A 54 -2.34 7.98 9.04
C ARG A 54 -2.15 6.46 8.96
N HIS A 55 -3.21 5.69 8.75
CA HIS A 55 -3.10 4.23 8.64
C HIS A 55 -2.31 3.82 7.38
N ALA A 56 -2.50 4.49 6.25
CA ALA A 56 -1.70 4.26 5.04
C ALA A 56 -0.20 4.52 5.30
N ALA A 57 0.13 5.59 6.01
CA ALA A 57 1.51 5.89 6.43
C ALA A 57 2.07 4.80 7.38
N THR A 58 1.27 4.31 8.33
CA THR A 58 1.67 3.21 9.22
C THR A 58 1.97 1.93 8.44
N VAL A 59 1.14 1.58 7.45
CA VAL A 59 1.35 0.40 6.61
C VAL A 59 2.65 0.53 5.81
N LEU A 60 2.92 1.69 5.22
CA LEU A 60 4.18 1.89 4.49
C LEU A 60 5.40 1.82 5.39
N ALA A 61 5.37 2.46 6.55
CA ALA A 61 6.46 2.40 7.52
C ALA A 61 6.77 0.95 7.93
N ALA A 62 5.73 0.14 8.16
CA ALA A 62 5.88 -1.26 8.54
C ALA A 62 6.39 -2.16 7.40
N LEU A 63 6.06 -1.84 6.16
CA LEU A 63 6.45 -2.61 4.96
C LEU A 63 7.72 -2.10 4.30
N TRP A 64 8.31 -1.01 4.79
CA TRP A 64 9.48 -0.39 4.18
C TRP A 64 10.69 -1.34 4.28
N PRO A 65 11.34 -1.70 3.14
CA PRO A 65 12.31 -2.78 3.10
C PRO A 65 13.62 -2.42 3.80
N ASP A 66 14.08 -1.18 3.63
CA ASP A 66 15.30 -0.67 4.22
C ASP A 66 14.95 -0.03 5.56
N ARG A 67 15.26 -0.66 6.69
CA ARG A 67 14.94 -0.13 8.03
C ARG A 67 15.79 1.10 8.41
N ASP A 68 15.91 2.08 7.52
CA ASP A 68 16.38 3.41 7.85
C ASP A 68 15.41 4.03 8.87
N GLU A 69 15.96 4.62 9.93
CA GLU A 69 15.19 5.04 11.11
C GLU A 69 14.08 6.06 10.76
N ASN A 70 14.26 6.83 9.69
CA ASN A 70 13.29 7.83 9.27
C ASN A 70 12.11 7.19 8.54
N ARG A 71 12.37 6.35 7.53
CA ARG A 71 11.30 5.73 6.72
C ARG A 71 10.61 4.57 7.42
N ALA A 72 11.19 4.05 8.50
CA ALA A 72 10.50 3.15 9.42
C ALA A 72 9.50 3.88 10.35
N SER A 73 9.47 5.22 10.37
CA SER A 73 8.49 6.02 11.11
C SER A 73 7.29 6.38 10.22
N TYR A 74 6.07 6.18 10.74
CA TYR A 74 4.86 6.60 10.02
C TYR A 74 4.75 8.11 9.93
N GLU A 75 5.28 8.87 10.91
CA GLU A 75 5.29 10.33 10.88
C GLU A 75 6.00 10.85 9.63
N TYR A 76 7.12 10.23 9.24
CA TYR A 76 7.85 10.59 8.02
C TYR A 76 6.94 10.55 6.80
N TRP A 77 6.25 9.43 6.58
CA TRP A 77 5.36 9.25 5.43
C TRP A 77 4.13 10.15 5.49
N TYR A 78 3.53 10.29 6.67
CA TYR A 78 2.38 11.17 6.88
C TYR A 78 2.71 12.64 6.55
N PHE A 79 3.82 13.17 7.07
CA PHE A 79 4.24 14.54 6.76
C PHE A 79 4.67 14.71 5.30
N LYS A 80 5.33 13.68 4.74
CA LYS A 80 5.75 13.71 3.33
C LYS A 80 4.54 13.69 2.38
N TYR A 81 3.51 12.90 2.69
CA TYR A 81 2.26 12.87 1.94
C TYR A 81 1.58 14.24 1.94
N GLY A 82 1.37 14.84 3.11
CA GLY A 82 0.73 16.15 3.23
C GLY A 82 1.49 17.29 2.55
N SER A 83 2.81 17.15 2.37
CA SER A 83 3.65 18.17 1.71
C SER A 83 3.89 17.95 0.22
N LYS A 84 3.84 16.71 -0.27
CA LYS A 84 4.21 16.36 -1.66
C LYS A 84 3.06 15.85 -2.50
N THR A 85 2.10 15.15 -1.89
CA THR A 85 1.00 14.48 -2.59
C THR A 85 -0.27 14.49 -1.74
N PRO A 86 -0.82 15.67 -1.37
CA PRO A 86 -2.02 15.78 -0.54
C PRO A 86 -3.29 15.48 -1.34
N TYR A 87 -3.30 14.39 -2.09
CA TYR A 87 -4.41 14.01 -2.96
C TYR A 87 -5.42 13.21 -2.13
N GLU A 88 -6.48 13.88 -1.67
CA GLU A 88 -7.56 13.23 -0.91
C GLU A 88 -8.44 12.36 -1.81
N VAL A 89 -8.51 12.68 -3.11
CA VAL A 89 -9.29 11.97 -4.13
C VAL A 89 -8.44 11.65 -5.36
N ILE A 90 -8.78 10.59 -6.09
CA ILE A 90 -8.04 10.13 -7.28
C ILE A 90 -7.99 11.19 -8.38
N GLU A 91 -9.05 11.98 -8.55
CA GLU A 91 -9.12 13.06 -9.56
C GLU A 91 -8.14 14.20 -9.28
N SER A 92 -7.65 14.31 -8.03
CA SER A 92 -6.66 15.31 -7.65
C SER A 92 -5.23 14.89 -8.02
N VAL A 93 -5.03 13.63 -8.43
CA VAL A 93 -3.72 13.13 -8.83
C VAL A 93 -3.32 13.72 -10.19
N PRO A 94 -2.11 14.29 -10.32
CA PRO A 94 -1.62 14.82 -11.59
C PRO A 94 -1.64 13.79 -12.72
N LYS A 95 -2.00 14.23 -13.93
CA LYS A 95 -2.16 13.36 -15.11
C LYS A 95 -0.89 12.60 -15.49
N ASP A 96 0.27 13.17 -15.22
CA ASP A 96 1.59 12.55 -15.44
C ASP A 96 1.90 11.45 -14.42
N MET A 97 1.30 11.50 -13.23
CA MET A 97 1.46 10.48 -12.18
C MET A 97 0.41 9.35 -12.30
N MET A 98 -0.74 9.62 -12.94
CA MET A 98 -1.82 8.63 -13.11
C MET A 98 -1.37 7.31 -13.75
N PRO A 99 -0.56 7.27 -14.83
CA PRO A 99 -0.08 6.00 -15.37
C PRO A 99 0.64 5.16 -14.31
N ARG A 100 1.46 5.81 -13.47
CA ARG A 100 2.19 5.11 -12.41
C ARG A 100 1.26 4.60 -11.31
N LEU A 101 0.26 5.38 -10.91
CA LEU A 101 -0.75 4.94 -9.95
C LEU A 101 -1.52 3.71 -10.46
N LEU A 102 -1.91 3.73 -11.74
CA LEU A 102 -2.60 2.61 -12.37
C LEU A 102 -1.72 1.36 -12.47
N GLU A 103 -0.41 1.52 -12.73
CA GLU A 103 0.54 0.40 -12.66
C GLU A 103 0.62 -0.21 -11.26
N LEU A 104 0.62 0.60 -10.20
CA LEU A 104 0.64 0.09 -8.82
C LEU A 104 -0.67 -0.63 -8.48
N ARG A 105 -1.80 -0.09 -8.93
CA ARG A 105 -3.11 -0.75 -8.78
C ARG A 105 -3.16 -2.09 -9.52
N ASP A 106 -2.65 -2.15 -10.75
CA ASP A 106 -2.58 -3.37 -11.53
C ASP A 106 -1.63 -4.40 -10.90
N LYS A 107 -0.54 -3.97 -10.26
CA LYS A 107 0.31 -4.88 -9.48
C LYS A 107 -0.43 -5.47 -8.28
N LEU A 108 -1.17 -4.64 -7.55
CA LEU A 108 -1.96 -5.10 -6.40
C LEU A 108 -3.07 -6.06 -6.84
N SER A 109 -3.74 -5.80 -7.96
CA SER A 109 -4.85 -6.65 -8.44
C SER A 109 -4.37 -8.03 -8.90
N LYS A 110 -3.10 -8.15 -9.27
CA LYS A 110 -2.44 -9.40 -9.65
C LYS A 110 -1.91 -10.20 -8.47
N ASP A 111 -1.93 -9.66 -7.25
CA ASP A 111 -1.58 -10.44 -6.06
C ASP A 111 -2.59 -11.58 -5.88
N PRO A 112 -2.14 -12.85 -5.78
CA PRO A 112 -3.05 -14.00 -5.70
C PRO A 112 -3.97 -13.95 -4.48
N ARG A 113 -3.62 -13.18 -3.46
CA ARG A 113 -4.40 -12.98 -2.23
C ARG A 113 -5.52 -11.96 -2.42
N VAL A 114 -5.39 -11.07 -3.39
CA VAL A 114 -6.38 -10.02 -3.67
C VAL A 114 -7.45 -10.58 -4.60
N ALA A 115 -8.71 -10.32 -4.24
CA ALA A 115 -9.89 -10.66 -5.03
C ALA A 115 -10.35 -9.46 -5.86
N ALA A 116 -10.40 -8.26 -5.25
CA ALA A 116 -10.84 -7.04 -5.90
C ALA A 116 -10.23 -5.79 -5.25
N ILE A 117 -10.14 -4.72 -6.03
CA ILE A 117 -9.80 -3.36 -5.58
C ILE A 117 -11.00 -2.47 -5.93
N ILE A 118 -11.65 -1.92 -4.92
CA ILE A 118 -12.92 -1.20 -5.02
C ILE A 118 -12.67 0.26 -4.68
N GLU A 119 -13.07 1.19 -5.55
CA GLU A 119 -12.99 2.62 -5.28
C GLU A 119 -14.05 2.98 -4.24
N GLU A 120 -13.68 3.73 -3.21
CA GLU A 120 -14.62 4.24 -2.20
C GLU A 120 -14.76 5.75 -2.43
N ASP A 121 -16.01 6.20 -2.64
CA ASP A 121 -16.38 7.60 -2.96
C ASP A 121 -16.17 8.57 -1.78
#